data_AF-A0A937CZH3-F1
#
_entry.id   AF-A0A937CZH3-F1
#
_cell.length_a   1.000
_cell.length_b   1.000
_cell.length_c   1.000
_cell.angle_alpha   90.00
_cell.angle_beta   90.00
_cell.angle_gamma   90.00
#
_symmetry.space_group_name_H-M   'P 1'
#
loop_
_entity.id
_entity.type
_entity.pdbx_description
1 polymer ?
#
loop_
_entity_poly.entity_id
_entity_poly.type
_entity_poly.pdbx_seq_one_letter_code
_entity_poly.pdbx_strand_id
1 'polypeptide(L)' 'MGWSIPIGSVKGTIIRVHFTFLLFLVWIAVTHYAQGGRDAALQGVIFILLLFLCVLLHEFGHVLAARRYG' A
#
# COMPACT_ATOMS: atom_id res chain seq x y z
N MET A 1 -6.62 -11.92 -12.77
CA MET A 1 -7.22 -11.91 -11.40
C MET A 1 -6.51 -12.82 -10.37
N GLY A 2 -5.45 -13.57 -10.71
CA GLY A 2 -4.71 -14.41 -9.74
C GLY A 2 -3.57 -13.74 -8.97
N TRP A 3 -3.18 -12.51 -9.32
CA TRP A 3 -1.97 -11.85 -8.78
C TRP A 3 -2.28 -10.83 -7.66
N SER A 4 -3.52 -10.78 -7.19
CA SER A 4 -3.94 -9.91 -6.10
C SER A 4 -4.35 -10.74 -4.89
N ILE A 5 -3.80 -10.43 -3.72
CA ILE A 5 -4.02 -11.15 -2.46
C ILE A 5 -4.95 -10.28 -1.57
N PRO A 6 -6.06 -10.83 -1.03
CA PRO A 6 -6.86 -10.10 -0.06
C PRO A 6 -6.09 -9.97 1.26
N ILE A 7 -5.96 -8.75 1.76
CA ILE A 7 -5.24 -8.45 3.02
C ILE A 7 -6.19 -8.14 4.18
N GLY A 8 -7.46 -7.87 3.89
CA GLY A 8 -8.47 -7.58 4.90
C GLY A 8 -9.76 -7.05 4.30
N SER A 9 -10.75 -6.80 5.15
CA SER A 9 -12.01 -6.17 4.77
C SER A 9 -12.37 -5.11 5.78
N VAL A 10 -12.78 -3.93 5.30
CA VAL A 10 -13.23 -2.82 6.14
C VAL A 10 -14.65 -2.44 5.72
N LYS A 11 -15.59 -2.54 6.67
CA LYS A 11 -17.02 -2.24 6.46
C LYS A 11 -17.65 -2.99 5.26
N GLY A 12 -17.11 -4.13 4.84
CA GLY A 12 -17.59 -4.89 3.67
C GLY A 12 -16.88 -4.58 2.35
N THR A 13 -15.88 -3.69 2.35
CA THR A 13 -15.01 -3.46 1.20
C THR A 13 -13.73 -4.29 1.38
N ILE A 14 -13.47 -5.23 0.45
CA ILE A 14 -12.29 -6.10 0.48
C ILE A 14 -11.08 -5.31 -0.04
N ILE A 15 -10.03 -5.23 0.76
CA ILE A 15 -8.76 -4.64 0.38
C ILE A 15 -7.90 -5.74 -0.26
N ARG A 16 -7.50 -5.55 -1.51
CA ARG A 16 -6.65 -6.47 -2.26
C ARG A 16 -5.35 -5.77 -2.63
N VAL A 17 -4.22 -6.41 -2.37
CA VAL A 17 -2.90 -5.92 -2.76
C VAL A 17 -2.39 -6.74 -3.93
N HIS A 18 -1.92 -6.07 -4.98
CA HIS A 18 -1.32 -6.73 -6.13
C HIS A 18 0.12 -7.14 -5.83
N PHE A 19 0.55 -8.30 -6.31
CA PHE A 19 1.92 -8.81 -6.10
C PHE A 19 3.00 -7.82 -6.59
N THR A 20 2.72 -7.06 -7.67
CA THR A 20 3.63 -6.02 -8.15
C THR A 20 3.89 -4.93 -7.12
N PHE A 21 2.96 -4.66 -6.21
CA PHE A 21 3.19 -3.71 -5.11
C PHE A 21 4.21 -4.25 -4.11
N LEU A 22 4.17 -5.54 -3.80
CA LEU A 22 5.19 -6.18 -2.95
C LEU A 22 6.55 -6.18 -3.63
N LEU A 23 6.60 -6.50 -4.93
CA LEU A 23 7.83 -6.41 -5.72
C LEU A 23 8.39 -4.98 -5.72
N PHE A 24 7.53 -3.98 -5.85
CA PHE A 24 7.90 -2.57 -5.79
C PHE A 24 8.48 -2.18 -4.41
N LEU A 25 7.89 -2.64 -3.30
CA LEU A 25 8.44 -2.42 -1.96
C LEU A 25 9.81 -3.08 -1.77
N VAL A 26 9.99 -4.32 -2.26
CA VAL A 26 11.30 -5.00 -2.21
C VAL A 26 12.33 -4.24 -3.04
N TRP A 27 11.95 -3.79 -4.24
CA TRP A 27 12.85 -3.00 -5.08
C TRP A 27 13.28 -1.72 -4.37
N ILE A 28 12.36 -0.97 -3.76
CA ILE A 28 12.68 0.22 -2.96
C ILE A 28 13.60 -0.14 -1.78
N ALA A 29 13.31 -1.22 -1.05
CA ALA A 29 14.18 -1.63 0.06
C ALA A 29 15.62 -1.89 -0.42
N VAL A 30 15.79 -2.59 -1.54
CA VAL A 30 17.10 -2.92 -2.11
C VAL A 30 17.83 -1.67 -2.63
N THR A 31 17.13 -0.77 -3.35
CA THR A 31 17.77 0.44 -3.89
C THR A 31 18.22 1.38 -2.78
N HIS A 32 17.39 1.59 -1.76
CA HIS A 32 17.75 2.42 -0.62
C HIS A 32 18.82 1.76 0.26
N TYR A 33 18.80 0.42 0.40
CA TYR A 33 19.85 -0.32 1.09
C TYR A 33 21.21 -0.13 0.42
N ALA A 34 21.26 -0.18 -0.91
CA ALA A 34 22.49 0.02 -1.67
C ALA A 34 23.07 1.44 -1.51
N GLN A 35 22.23 2.44 -1.20
CA GLN A 35 22.63 3.83 -1.07
C GLN A 35 23.03 4.22 0.36
N GLY A 36 22.35 3.68 1.38
CA GLY A 36 22.52 4.11 2.76
C GLY A 36 22.34 3.01 3.81
N GLY A 37 22.43 1.74 3.40
CA GLY A 37 22.32 0.59 4.28
C GLY A 37 20.92 0.41 4.89
N ARG A 38 20.88 -0.27 6.04
CA ARG A 38 19.64 -0.72 6.68
C ARG A 38 18.68 0.43 7.03
N ASP A 39 19.19 1.53 7.56
CA ASP A 39 18.34 2.64 8.02
C ASP A 39 17.68 3.36 6.85
N ALA A 40 18.42 3.61 5.76
CA ALA A 40 17.87 4.20 4.55
C ALA A 40 16.79 3.31 3.91
N ALA A 41 17.02 1.98 3.89
CA ALA A 41 16.03 1.02 3.40
C ALA A 41 14.74 1.05 4.21
N LEU A 42 14.85 1.04 5.55
CA LEU A 42 13.69 1.11 6.44
C LEU A 42 12.92 2.42 6.27
N GLN A 43 13.62 3.55 6.20
CA GLN A 43 13.00 4.86 6.00
C GLN A 43 12.24 4.92 4.66
N GLY A 44 12.84 4.46 3.56
CA GLY A 44 12.20 4.43 2.25
C GLY A 44 10.96 3.54 2.22
N VAL A 45 11.03 2.34 2.78
CA VAL A 45 9.89 1.41 2.86
C VAL A 45 8.76 1.98 3.72
N ILE A 46 9.08 2.50 4.92
CA ILE A 46 8.09 3.10 5.81
C ILE A 46 7.41 4.29 5.14
N PHE A 47 8.18 5.15 4.48
CA PHE A 47 7.63 6.30 3.76
C PHE A 47 6.60 5.87 2.70
N ILE A 48 6.94 4.87 1.87
CA ILE A 48 6.03 4.38 0.83
C ILE A 48 4.79 3.69 1.42
N LEU A 49 4.94 2.94 2.51
CA LEU A 49 3.80 2.35 3.21
C LEU A 49 2.85 3.42 3.78
N LEU A 50 3.39 4.50 4.36
CA LEU A 50 2.58 5.62 4.86
C LEU A 50 1.89 6.37 3.72
N LEU A 51 2.58 6.61 2.61
CA LEU A 51 1.99 7.22 1.42
C LEU A 51 0.84 6.36 0.88
N PHE A 52 1.06 5.06 0.74
CA PHE A 52 0.03 4.13 0.29
C PHE A 52 -1.15 4.07 1.27
N LEU A 53 -0.90 4.14 2.58
CA LEU A 53 -1.95 4.26 3.58
C LEU A 53 -2.79 5.52 3.38
N CYS A 54 -2.18 6.67 3.08
CA CYS A 54 -2.93 7.90 2.76
C CYS A 54 -3.82 7.73 1.53
N VAL A 55 -3.30 7.11 0.46
CA VAL A 55 -4.10 6.82 -0.75
C VAL A 55 -5.25 5.88 -0.42
N LEU A 56 -5.00 4.81 0.34
CA LEU A 56 -6.02 3.87 0.76
C LEU A 56 -7.12 4.56 1.57
N LEU A 57 -6.76 5.44 2.52
CA LEU A 57 -7.73 6.24 3.27
C LEU A 57 -8.51 7.22 2.38
N HIS A 58 -7.86 7.84 1.39
CA HIS A 58 -8.50 8.69 0.39
C HIS A 58 -9.57 7.93 -0.41
N GLU A 59 -9.24 6.73 -0.90
CA GLU A 59 -10.17 5.85 -1.60
C GLU A 59 -11.34 5.40 -0.71
N PHE A 60 -11.07 5.13 0.58
CA PHE A 60 -12.13 4.87 1.54
C PHE A 60 -13.07 6.06 1.74
N GLY A 61 -12.58 7.29 1.60
CA GLY A 61 -13.40 8.50 1.54
C GLY A 61 -14.42 8.46 0.40
N HIS A 62 -13.97 8.08 -0.79
CA HIS A 62 -14.86 7.90 -1.96
C HIS A 62 -15.90 6.81 -1.71
N VAL A 63 -15.48 5.66 -1.18
CA VAL A 63 -16.39 4.56 -0.84
C VAL A 63 -17.43 4.98 0.20
N LEU A 64 -17.03 5.75 1.22
CA LEU A 64 -17.95 6.24 2.24
C LEU A 64 -18.95 7.25 1.66
N ALA A 65 -18.49 8.15 0.79
CA ALA A 65 -19.35 9.10 0.09
C ALA A 65 -20.36 8.36 -0.81
N ALA A 66 -19.91 7.39 -1.60
CA ALA A 66 -20.76 6.56 -2.44
C ALA A 66 -21.81 5.78 -1.62
N ARG A 67 -21.47 5.30 -0.42
CA ARG A 67 -22.45 4.64 0.47
C ARG A 67 -23.49 5.58 1.08
N ARG A 68 -23.17 6.87 1.21
CA ARG A 68 -24.07 7.85 1.84
C ARG A 68 -24.98 8.54 0.82
N TYR A 69 -24.48 8.77 -0.38
CA TYR A 69 -25.15 9.57 -1.42
C TYR A 69 -25.47 8.80 -2.70
N GLY A 70 -24.87 7.62 -2.89
CA GLY A 70 -25.18 6.71 -3.99
C GLY A 70 -26.24 5.68 -3.63
#